data_AF-A0A447UL45-F1
#
_entry.id   AF-A0A447UL45-F1
#
_cell.length_a   1.000
_cell.length_b   1.000
_cell.length_c   1.000
_cell.angle_alpha   90.00
_cell.angle_beta   90.00
_cell.angle_gamma   90.00
#
_symmetry.space_group_name_H-M   'P 1'
#
loop_
_entity.id
_entity.type
_entity.pdbx_description
1 polymer ?
#
loop_
_entity_poly.entity_id
_entity_poly.type
_entity_poly.pdbx_seq_one_letter_code
_entity_poly.pdbx_strand_id
1 'polypeptide(L)' 'MKLKKQGKNFHACCPFHNEKTPSFTVNGEKQFYHCFGCGAHGNAIDFLMNYDKLDFVETVEELAAMHNLEIPLRSRDRS' A
#
# COMPACT_ATOMS: atom_id res chain seq x y z
N MET A 1 -9.74 6.44 -3.44
CA MET A 1 -9.71 6.16 -4.89
C MET A 1 -10.74 5.08 -5.25
N LYS A 2 -11.21 4.97 -6.50
CA LYS A 2 -12.09 3.87 -6.95
C LYS A 2 -11.33 2.95 -7.91
N LEU A 3 -11.14 1.69 -7.52
CA LEU A 3 -10.50 0.67 -8.33
C LEU A 3 -11.49 0.04 -9.31
N LYS A 4 -11.08 -0.13 -10.58
CA LYS A 4 -11.83 -0.87 -11.60
C LYS A 4 -11.08 -2.15 -11.97
N LYS A 5 -11.74 -3.31 -11.84
CA LYS A 5 -11.17 -4.60 -12.21
C LYS A 5 -11.01 -4.74 -13.73
N GLN A 6 -9.87 -5.22 -14.18
CA GLN A 6 -9.58 -5.58 -15.57
C GLN A 6 -8.69 -6.83 -15.61
N GLY A 7 -9.26 -7.97 -15.99
CA GLY A 7 -8.58 -9.25 -15.90
C GLY A 7 -8.17 -9.57 -14.45
N LYS A 8 -6.88 -9.84 -14.24
CA LYS A 8 -6.28 -10.11 -12.92
C LYS A 8 -5.88 -8.84 -12.13
N ASN A 9 -5.92 -7.67 -12.78
CA ASN A 9 -5.47 -6.42 -12.21
C ASN A 9 -6.65 -5.50 -11.87
N PHE A 10 -6.35 -4.48 -11.07
CA PHE A 10 -7.24 -3.35 -10.83
C PHE A 10 -6.55 -2.06 -11.27
N HIS A 11 -7.32 -1.13 -11.83
CA HIS A 11 -6.80 0.13 -12.35
C HIS A 11 -7.52 1.34 -11.75
N ALA A 12 -6.80 2.46 -11.62
CA ALA A 12 -7.32 3.76 -11.19
C ALA A 12 -6.39 4.91 -11.61
N CYS A 13 -6.83 6.15 -11.40
CA CYS A 13 -5.90 7.27 -11.37
C CYS A 13 -4.99 7.16 -10.13
N CYS A 14 -3.73 7.46 -10.33
CA CYS A 14 -2.70 7.41 -9.32
C CYS A 14 -2.95 8.45 -8.23
N PRO A 15 -2.88 8.06 -6.95
CA PRO A 15 -3.00 9.01 -5.85
C PRO A 15 -1.72 9.83 -5.62
N PHE A 16 -0.58 9.42 -6.20
CA PHE A 16 0.73 10.01 -5.94
C PHE A 16 1.13 11.12 -6.92
N HIS A 17 0.34 11.34 -7.97
CA HIS A 17 0.51 12.47 -8.88
C HIS A 17 -0.82 12.83 -9.54
N ASN A 18 -0.93 14.06 -10.03
CA ASN A 18 -2.17 14.55 -10.62
C ASN A 18 -2.29 14.11 -12.10
N GLU A 19 -3.26 13.25 -12.41
CA GLU A 19 -3.53 12.76 -13.77
C GLU A 19 -5.02 12.63 -14.07
N LYS A 20 -5.38 12.62 -15.36
CA LYS A 20 -6.77 12.44 -15.84
C LYS A 20 -7.06 11.04 -16.38
N THR A 21 -6.02 10.31 -16.76
CA THR A 21 -6.11 8.96 -17.33
C THR A 21 -5.55 7.96 -16.32
N PRO A 22 -6.17 6.78 -16.13
CA PRO A 22 -5.66 5.78 -15.20
C PRO A 22 -4.27 5.27 -15.57
N SER A 23 -3.26 5.47 -14.71
CA SER A 23 -1.95 4.83 -14.85
C SER A 23 -1.55 3.96 -13.66
N PHE A 24 -2.37 3.91 -12.61
CA PHE A 24 -2.16 3.09 -11.42
C PHE A 24 -2.74 1.71 -11.58
N THR A 25 -1.93 0.67 -11.33
CA THR A 25 -2.31 -0.73 -11.45
C THR A 25 -2.02 -1.47 -10.15
N VAL A 26 -2.95 -2.29 -9.67
CA VAL A 26 -2.81 -3.17 -8.50
C VAL A 26 -3.00 -4.61 -8.95
N ASN A 27 -2.10 -5.49 -8.54
CA ASN A 27 -2.25 -6.94 -8.71
C ASN A 27 -2.42 -7.60 -7.34
N GLY A 28 -3.62 -8.10 -7.05
CA GLY A 28 -3.92 -8.75 -5.77
C GLY A 28 -3.35 -10.16 -5.64
N GLU A 29 -3.02 -10.84 -6.73
CA GLU A 29 -2.38 -12.18 -6.66
C GLU A 29 -0.89 -12.04 -6.31
N LYS A 30 -0.22 -11.06 -6.92
CA LYS A 30 1.20 -10.77 -6.76
C LYS A 30 1.50 -9.75 -5.66
N GLN A 31 0.47 -9.21 -5.00
CA GLN A 31 0.57 -8.30 -3.86
C GLN A 31 1.45 -7.06 -4.11
N PHE A 32 1.27 -6.40 -5.25
CA PHE A 32 1.98 -5.15 -5.56
C PHE A 32 1.11 -4.13 -6.30
N TYR A 33 1.55 -2.87 -6.27
CA TYR A 33 1.06 -1.80 -7.12
C TYR A 33 2.19 -1.20 -7.98
N HIS A 34 1.82 -0.62 -9.11
CA HIS A 34 2.72 0.17 -9.95
C HIS A 34 1.94 1.27 -10.66
N CYS A 35 2.50 2.47 -10.69
CA CYS A 35 2.03 3.60 -11.47
C CYS A 35 2.92 3.78 -12.70
N PHE A 36 2.37 3.57 -13.90
CA PHE A 36 3.12 3.76 -15.15
C PHE A 36 3.36 5.23 -15.53
N GLY A 37 2.65 6.18 -14.89
CA GLY A 37 2.83 7.61 -15.14
C GLY A 37 3.97 8.25 -14.32
N CYS A 38 4.10 7.90 -13.04
CA CYS A 38 5.08 8.51 -12.13
C CYS A 38 6.11 7.54 -11.54
N GLY A 39 6.00 6.23 -11.81
CA GLY A 39 6.93 5.22 -11.31
C GLY A 39 6.73 4.80 -9.85
N ALA A 40 5.75 5.36 -9.14
CA ALA A 40 5.41 4.91 -7.78
C ALA A 40 5.03 3.42 -7.81
N HIS A 41 5.65 2.62 -6.93
CA HIS A 41 5.47 1.18 -6.88
C HIS A 41 5.76 0.65 -5.48
N GLY A 42 5.30 -0.55 -5.18
CA GLY A 42 5.53 -1.19 -3.89
C GLY A 42 4.43 -2.19 -3.52
N ASN A 43 4.42 -2.60 -2.26
CA ASN A 43 3.39 -3.44 -1.67
C ASN A 43 2.36 -2.60 -0.88
N ALA A 44 1.51 -3.25 -0.08
CA ALA A 44 0.48 -2.57 0.72
C ALA A 44 1.07 -1.63 1.80
N ILE A 45 2.20 -2.00 2.40
CA ILE A 45 2.90 -1.18 3.41
C ILE A 45 3.48 0.06 2.73
N ASP A 46 4.19 -0.12 1.62
CA ASP A 46 4.74 1.01 0.85
C ASP A 46 3.63 1.99 0.43
N PHE A 47 2.47 1.46 0.03
CA PHE A 47 1.33 2.28 -0.34
C PHE A 47 0.85 3.14 0.82
N LEU A 48 0.58 2.54 1.99
CA LEU A 48 0.08 3.26 3.17
C LEU A 48 1.07 4.29 3.68
N MET A 49 2.35 3.93 3.78
CA MET A 49 3.41 4.87 4.17
C MET A 49 3.43 6.10 3.26
N ASN A 50 3.36 5.89 1.94
CA ASN A 50 3.42 6.99 0.98
C ASN A 50 2.12 7.79 0.89
N TYR A 51 0.98 7.13 1.05
CA TYR A 51 -0.36 7.70 0.89
C TYR A 51 -0.79 8.47 2.14
N ASP A 52 -0.67 7.84 3.31
CA ASP A 52 -1.08 8.39 4.61
C ASP A 52 0.06 9.10 5.35
N LYS A 53 1.28 9.11 4.78
CA LYS A 53 2.48 9.75 5.36
C LYS A 53 2.88 9.19 6.72
N LEU A 54 2.64 7.90 6.90
CA LEU A 54 3.01 7.16 8.09
C LEU A 54 4.46 6.65 7.99
N ASP A 55 5.11 6.53 9.14
CA ASP A 55 6.33 5.74 9.24
C ASP A 55 6.03 4.22 9.22
N PHE A 56 7.09 3.41 9.19
CA PHE A 56 6.93 1.96 9.10
C PHE A 56 6.22 1.36 10.32
N VAL A 57 6.52 1.84 11.53
CA VAL A 57 5.93 1.29 12.76
C VAL A 57 4.46 1.67 12.82
N GLU A 58 4.14 2.93 12.58
CA GLU A 58 2.75 3.43 12.52
C GLU A 58 1.94 2.66 11.47
N THR A 59 2.53 2.38 10.29
CA THR A 59 1.84 1.61 9.25
C THR A 59 1.56 0.17 9.66
N VAL A 60 2.50 -0.47 10.35
CA VAL A 60 2.32 -1.84 10.86
C VAL A 60 1.26 -1.87 11.97
N GLU A 61 1.26 -0.88 12.86
CA GLU A 61 0.24 -0.71 13.91
C GLU A 61 -1.16 -0.52 13.32
N GLU A 62 -1.30 0.35 12.32
CA GLU A 62 -2.57 0.59 11.63
C GLU A 62 -3.08 -0.68 10.93
N LEU A 63 -2.21 -1.40 10.21
CA LEU A 63 -2.55 -2.68 9.58
C LEU A 63 -2.97 -3.73 10.60
N ALA A 64 -2.26 -3.82 11.73
CA ALA A 64 -2.60 -4.77 12.79
C ALA A 64 -3.97 -4.44 13.40
N ALA A 65 -4.25 -3.17 13.69
CA ALA A 65 -5.54 -2.72 14.21
C ALA A 65 -6.69 -3.03 13.24
N MET A 66 -6.53 -2.75 11.93
CA MET A 66 -7.55 -3.04 10.91
C MET A 66 -7.88 -4.54 10.80
N HIS A 67 -6.91 -5.41 11.10
CA HIS A 67 -7.06 -6.86 11.01
C HIS A 67 -7.25 -7.55 12.37
N ASN A 68 -7.39 -6.80 13.47
CA ASN A 68 -7.46 -7.32 14.85
C ASN A 68 -6.30 -8.28 15.18
N LEU A 69 -5.08 -7.89 14.79
CA LEU A 69 -3.84 -8.62 15.10
C LEU A 69 -3.11 -7.95 16.25
N GLU A 70 -2.55 -8.75 17.15
CA GLU A 70 -1.65 -8.25 18.19
C GLU A 70 -0.22 -8.19 17.64
N ILE A 71 0.45 -7.04 17.80
CA ILE A 71 1.88 -6.91 17.49
C ILE A 71 2.65 -7.38 18.73
N PRO A 72 3.46 -8.46 18.61
CA PRO A 72 4.26 -8.91 19.72
C PRO A 72 5.30 -7.83 20.04
N LEU A 73 5.22 -7.25 21.24
CA LEU A 73 6.32 -6.48 21.80
C LEU A 73 7.49 -7.45 21.98
N ARG A 74 8.53 -7.34 21.15
CA ARG A 74 9.80 -7.98 21.51
C ARG A 74 10.24 -7.35 22.83
N SER A 75 10.17 -8.11 23.92
CA SER A 75 11.01 -7.84 25.08
C SER A 75 12.42 -7.70 24.51
N ARG A 76 13.00 -6.51 24.68
CA ARG A 76 14.37 -6.25 24.27
C ARG A 76 15.22 -7.11 25.20
N ASP A 77 15.40 -8.39 24.88
CA ASP A 77 16.40 -9.23 25.52
C ASP A 77 17.74 -8.61 25.15
N ARG A 78 18.18 -7.71 26.03
CA ARG A 78 19.57 -7.28 26.12
C ARG A 78 20.34 -8.52 26.56
N SER A 79 20.84 -9.28 25.60
CA SER A 79 22.02 -10.13 25.80
C SER A 79 23.26 -9.31 25.49
#